data_AF-A0A024HNU4-F1
#
_entry.id   AF-A0A024HNU4-F1
#
_cell.length_a   1.000
_cell.length_b   1.000
_cell.length_c   1.000
_cell.angle_alpha   90.00
_cell.angle_beta   90.00
_cell.angle_gamma   90.00
#
_symmetry.space_group_name_H-M   'P 1'
#
loop_
_entity.id
_entity.type
_entity.pdbx_description
1 polymer ?
#
loop_
_entity_poly.entity_id
_entity_poly.type
_entity_poly.pdbx_seq_one_letter_code
_entity_poly.pdbx_strand_id
1 'polypeptide(L)'
;MAGINQLKTDLNSLQAQDRQGRSLSPLEAKGSRPATKGRGDWQDPASTGTGGGIASPIVEVAARTYYAEQTLQSSDGLWSFRVKPIQQVTFHDSNGAEVLMIYAEPET
;
A
#
# COMPACT_ATOMS: atom_id res chain seq x y z
N MET A 1 34.35 -53.88 -37.53
CA MET A 1 35.54 -53.05 -37.25
C MET A 1 35.19 -51.86 -36.32
N ALA A 2 34.56 -52.09 -35.17
CA ALA A 2 34.14 -51.02 -34.27
C ALA A 2 35.20 -50.64 -33.20
N GLY A 3 36.11 -51.55 -32.86
CA GLY A 3 37.07 -51.35 -31.76
C GLY A 3 38.24 -50.39 -32.06
N ILE A 4 38.61 -50.19 -33.32
CA ILE A 4 39.74 -49.30 -33.69
C ILE A 4 39.38 -47.83 -33.43
N ASN A 5 38.12 -47.45 -33.67
CA ASN A 5 37.66 -46.09 -33.40
C ASN A 5 37.58 -45.85 -31.89
N GLN A 6 37.14 -46.84 -31.12
CA GLN A 6 37.09 -46.79 -29.66
C GLN A 6 38.49 -46.52 -29.05
N LEU A 7 39.52 -47.25 -29.50
CA LEU A 7 40.90 -47.10 -29.02
C LEU A 7 41.48 -45.72 -29.34
N LYS A 8 41.18 -45.16 -30.52
CA LYS A 8 41.62 -43.81 -30.88
C LYS A 8 40.98 -42.75 -29.98
N THR A 9 39.70 -42.88 -29.67
CA THR A 9 39.02 -41.98 -28.74
C THR A 9 39.60 -42.09 -27.32
N ASP A 10 39.91 -43.30 -26.88
CA ASP A 10 40.44 -43.56 -25.53
C ASP A 10 41.86 -42.96 -25.38
N LEU A 11 42.72 -43.16 -26.38
CA LEU A 11 44.06 -42.55 -26.41
C LEU A 11 44.00 -41.01 -26.45
N ASN A 12 43.10 -40.44 -27.24
CA ASN A 12 42.90 -38.99 -27.28
C ASN A 12 42.39 -38.42 -25.95
N SER A 13 41.72 -39.23 -25.12
CA SER A 13 41.24 -38.80 -23.79
C SER A 13 42.34 -38.79 -22.73
N LEU A 14 43.34 -39.65 -22.86
CA LEU A 14 44.50 -39.72 -21.96
C LEU A 14 45.56 -38.68 -22.30
N GLN A 15 45.59 -38.20 -23.54
CA GLN A 15 46.40 -37.06 -23.91
C GLN A 15 45.81 -35.83 -23.20
N ALA A 16 46.47 -35.39 -22.11
CA ALA A 16 46.12 -34.17 -21.40
C ALA A 16 46.07 -33.03 -22.41
N GLN A 17 44.87 -32.65 -22.84
CA GLN A 17 44.69 -31.52 -23.73
C GLN A 17 45.21 -30.30 -22.97
N ASP A 18 46.21 -29.62 -23.52
CA ASP A 18 46.64 -28.31 -23.02
C ASP A 18 45.39 -27.43 -22.99
N ARG A 19 44.82 -27.28 -21.80
CA ARG A 19 43.63 -26.45 -21.61
C ARG A 19 44.09 -25.05 -21.92
N GLN A 20 43.67 -24.55 -23.09
CA GLN A 20 43.93 -23.17 -23.51
C GLN A 20 43.50 -22.26 -22.37
N GLY A 21 44.48 -21.74 -21.64
CA GLY A 21 44.23 -20.85 -20.50
C GLY A 21 43.48 -19.64 -21.02
N ARG A 22 42.22 -19.49 -20.60
CA ARG A 22 41.41 -18.35 -21.01
C ARG A 22 42.07 -17.10 -20.44
N SER A 23 42.59 -16.21 -21.29
CA SER A 23 43.13 -14.96 -20.81
C SER A 23 42.00 -14.13 -20.20
N LEU A 24 42.32 -13.41 -19.13
CA LEU A 24 41.38 -12.48 -18.52
C LEU A 24 41.06 -11.36 -19.52
N SER A 25 39.81 -10.88 -19.48
CA SER A 25 39.42 -9.71 -20.27
C SER A 25 40.24 -8.50 -19.80
N PRO A 26 40.80 -7.71 -20.72
CA PRO A 26 41.52 -6.50 -20.35
C PRO A 26 40.58 -5.53 -19.63
N LEU A 27 41.05 -4.92 -18.54
CA LEU A 27 40.33 -3.81 -17.90
C LEU A 27 40.25 -2.64 -18.87
N GLU A 28 39.10 -1.96 -18.89
CA GLU A 28 38.98 -0.69 -19.60
C GLU A 28 39.99 0.34 -19.07
N ALA A 29 40.61 1.09 -19.97
CA ALA A 29 41.53 2.16 -19.61
C ALA A 29 40.79 3.25 -18.82
N LYS A 30 41.32 3.58 -17.63
CA LYS A 30 40.79 4.65 -16.78
C LYS A 30 40.76 5.97 -17.57
N GLY A 31 39.59 6.59 -17.65
CA GLY A 31 39.41 7.90 -18.30
C GLY A 31 39.00 7.87 -19.78
N SER A 32 38.84 6.70 -20.40
CA SER A 32 38.38 6.58 -21.80
C SER A 32 36.87 6.81 -21.99
N ARG A 33 36.10 6.79 -20.90
CA ARG A 33 34.65 6.93 -20.95
C ARG A 33 34.27 8.40 -20.78
N PRO A 34 33.59 9.03 -21.75
CA PRO A 34 33.13 10.41 -21.61
C PRO A 34 32.22 10.54 -20.38
N ALA A 35 32.35 11.67 -19.68
CA ALA A 35 31.56 11.96 -18.48
C ALA A 35 30.06 11.81 -18.78
N THR A 36 29.47 10.74 -18.27
CA THR A 36 28.03 10.48 -18.40
C THR A 36 27.38 10.87 -17.08
N LYS A 37 26.36 11.74 -17.15
CA LYS A 37 25.52 12.02 -15.98
C LYS A 37 24.54 10.88 -15.83
N GLY A 38 24.62 10.12 -14.74
CA GLY A 38 23.57 9.16 -14.39
C GLY A 38 22.29 9.93 -14.09
N ARG A 39 21.22 9.68 -14.87
CA ARG A 39 19.88 10.08 -14.49
C ARG A 39 19.23 8.88 -13.81
N GLY A 40 18.99 8.97 -12.52
CA GLY A 40 18.07 8.05 -11.85
C GLY A 40 16.67 8.49 -12.21
N ASP A 41 15.92 7.67 -12.93
CA ASP A 41 14.48 7.87 -13.05
C ASP A 41 13.90 7.51 -11.67
N TRP A 42 13.41 8.52 -10.95
CA TRP A 42 12.69 8.29 -9.71
C TRP A 42 11.37 7.61 -10.03
N GLN A 43 11.26 6.34 -9.64
CA GLN A 43 9.99 5.62 -9.64
C GLN A 43 9.38 5.73 -8.26
N ASP A 44 8.35 6.57 -8.16
CA ASP A 44 7.56 6.69 -6.94
C ASP A 44 6.94 5.32 -6.62
N PRO A 45 7.09 4.78 -5.40
CA PRO A 45 6.38 3.58 -5.01
C PRO A 45 4.87 3.74 -5.25
N ALA A 46 4.23 2.66 -5.72
CA ALA A 46 2.79 2.66 -5.91
C ALA A 46 2.11 3.07 -4.60
N SER A 47 1.31 4.14 -4.62
CA SER A 47 0.50 4.55 -3.48
C SER A 47 -0.49 3.42 -3.16
N THR A 48 -0.16 2.59 -2.17
CA THR A 48 -1.05 1.52 -1.67
C THR A 48 -2.04 2.04 -0.64
N GLY A 49 -2.03 3.34 -0.35
CA GLY A 49 -2.95 3.98 0.57
C GLY A 49 -4.14 4.57 -0.18
N THR A 50 -5.24 3.83 -0.27
CA THR A 50 -6.56 4.48 -0.32
C THR A 50 -6.82 5.05 1.06
N GLY A 51 -6.26 6.23 1.33
CA GLY A 51 -6.63 7.02 2.51
C GLY A 51 -8.11 7.35 2.41
N GLY A 52 -8.96 6.52 3.00
CA GLY A 52 -10.41 6.72 3.12
C GLY A 52 -10.72 7.77 4.19
N GLY A 53 -10.17 8.97 4.02
CA GLY A 53 -10.51 10.11 4.86
C GLY A 53 -11.86 10.69 4.45
N ILE A 54 -12.60 11.19 5.43
CA ILE A 54 -13.76 12.04 5.17
C ILE A 54 -13.24 13.40 4.69
N ALA A 55 -13.75 13.88 3.56
CA ALA A 55 -13.29 15.13 2.99
C ALA A 55 -13.97 16.35 3.65
N SER A 56 -13.18 17.23 4.26
CA SER A 56 -13.66 18.48 4.86
C SER A 56 -13.92 19.55 3.78
N PRO A 57 -14.94 20.41 3.92
CA PRO A 57 -15.88 20.53 5.03
C PRO A 57 -17.04 19.52 4.97
N ILE A 58 -17.55 19.15 6.15
CA ILE A 58 -18.73 18.29 6.30
C ILE A 58 -19.96 19.18 6.48
N VAL A 59 -21.00 18.96 5.67
CA VAL A 59 -22.25 19.73 5.69
C VAL A 59 -23.41 18.85 6.11
N GLU A 60 -24.23 19.33 7.04
CA GLU A 60 -25.42 18.60 7.50
C GLU A 60 -26.58 18.77 6.51
N VAL A 61 -27.25 17.66 6.16
CA VAL A 61 -28.26 17.64 5.07
C VAL A 61 -29.68 17.50 5.63
N ALA A 62 -29.86 17.84 6.92
CA ALA A 62 -31.13 17.91 7.64
C ALA A 62 -31.86 16.57 7.91
N ALA A 63 -31.32 15.41 7.52
CA ALA A 63 -31.89 14.12 7.91
C ALA A 63 -31.38 13.72 9.31
N ARG A 64 -32.19 14.02 10.34
CA ARG A 64 -31.98 13.55 11.72
C ARG A 64 -33.02 12.50 12.09
N THR A 65 -32.58 11.36 12.61
CA THR A 65 -33.46 10.41 13.30
C THR A 65 -33.31 10.56 14.81
N TYR A 66 -34.31 10.11 15.55
CA TYR A 66 -34.40 10.32 16.99
C TYR A 66 -34.82 9.04 17.70
N TYR A 67 -34.29 8.82 18.89
CA TYR A 67 -34.75 7.80 19.81
C TYR A 67 -36.14 8.14 20.38
N ALA A 68 -36.68 7.22 21.17
CA ALA A 68 -37.92 7.44 21.90
C ALA A 68 -37.81 8.68 22.81
N GLU A 69 -38.94 9.33 23.07
CA GLU A 69 -38.98 10.44 24.03
C GLU A 69 -38.67 9.92 25.43
N GLN A 70 -37.76 10.59 26.13
CA GLN A 70 -37.38 10.22 27.49
C GLN A 70 -37.36 11.44 28.41
N THR A 71 -37.64 11.19 29.68
CA THR A 71 -37.60 12.21 30.73
C THR A 71 -36.28 12.07 31.48
N LEU A 72 -35.39 13.02 31.30
CA LEU A 72 -34.13 13.11 32.04
C LEU A 72 -34.34 13.97 33.28
N GLN A 73 -33.91 13.49 34.43
CA GLN A 73 -33.88 14.30 35.65
C GLN A 73 -32.55 15.05 35.74
N SER A 74 -32.58 16.28 36.24
CA SER A 74 -31.37 16.95 36.69
C SER A 74 -30.71 16.14 37.81
N SER A 75 -29.39 16.27 37.94
CA SER A 75 -28.64 15.56 38.98
C SER A 75 -29.08 15.89 40.40
N ASP A 76 -29.68 17.07 40.61
CA ASP A 76 -30.24 17.53 41.87
C ASP A 76 -31.75 17.20 42.04
N GLY A 77 -32.39 16.60 41.02
CA GLY A 77 -33.80 16.20 41.03
C GLY A 77 -34.81 17.36 41.01
N LEU A 78 -34.35 18.60 40.86
CA LEU A 78 -35.23 19.77 40.85
C LEU A 78 -35.96 19.97 39.51
N TRP A 79 -35.37 19.51 38.41
CA TRP A 79 -35.89 19.70 37.07
C TRP A 79 -35.99 18.39 36.31
N SER A 80 -37.10 18.21 35.60
CA SER A 80 -37.29 17.11 34.65
C SER A 80 -37.35 17.67 33.24
N PHE A 81 -36.51 17.17 32.35
CA PHE A 81 -36.45 17.55 30.95
C PHE A 81 -37.03 16.44 30.09
N ARG A 82 -38.07 16.76 29.33
CA ARG A 82 -38.58 15.84 28.32
C ARG A 82 -37.85 16.10 27.02
N VAL A 83 -37.00 15.15 26.63
CA VAL A 83 -36.12 15.29 25.47
C VAL A 83 -36.38 14.16 24.48
N LYS A 84 -36.17 14.47 23.20
CA LYS A 84 -36.13 13.49 22.13
C LYS A 84 -34.67 13.37 21.66
N PRO A 85 -33.90 12.38 22.14
CA PRO A 85 -32.48 12.29 21.83
C PRO A 85 -32.26 12.02 20.34
N ILE A 86 -31.23 12.64 19.76
CA ILE A 86 -30.85 12.39 18.37
C ILE A 86 -30.19 11.01 18.29
N GLN A 87 -30.63 10.19 17.35
CA GLN A 87 -30.08 8.86 17.08
C GLN A 87 -29.03 8.91 15.98
N GLN A 88 -29.35 9.57 14.86
CA GLN A 88 -28.48 9.64 13.71
C GLN A 88 -28.58 11.00 13.05
N VAL A 89 -27.45 11.51 12.56
CA VAL A 89 -27.38 12.67 11.69
C VAL A 89 -26.63 12.28 10.42
N THR A 90 -27.25 12.55 9.27
CA THR A 90 -26.64 12.34 7.96
C THR A 90 -25.96 13.61 7.47
N PHE A 91 -24.73 13.46 6.99
CA PHE A 91 -23.90 14.52 6.43
C PHE A 91 -23.43 14.18 5.02
N HIS A 92 -23.04 15.21 4.27
CA HIS A 92 -22.25 15.06 3.06
C HIS A 92 -20.85 15.64 3.27
N ASP A 93 -19.85 14.92 2.78
CA ASP A 93 -18.48 15.39 2.70
C ASP A 93 -18.29 16.31 1.47
N SER A 94 -17.11 16.92 1.33
CA SER A 94 -16.84 17.81 0.18
C SER A 94 -16.84 17.10 -1.18
N ASN A 95 -16.78 15.76 -1.19
CA ASN A 95 -16.83 14.91 -2.38
C ASN A 95 -18.26 14.40 -2.65
N GLY A 96 -19.24 14.78 -1.84
CA GLY A 96 -20.63 14.33 -1.93
C GLY A 96 -20.88 12.92 -1.37
N ALA A 97 -19.90 12.31 -0.70
CA ALA A 97 -20.08 11.04 -0.01
C ALA A 97 -20.92 11.23 1.25
N GLU A 98 -21.80 10.27 1.53
CA GLU A 98 -22.63 10.26 2.73
C GLU A 98 -21.81 9.83 3.95
N VAL A 99 -21.92 10.60 5.03
CA VAL A 99 -21.29 10.33 6.32
C VAL A 99 -22.39 10.27 7.38
N LEU A 100 -22.46 9.15 8.08
CA LEU A 100 -23.43 8.93 9.15
C LEU A 100 -22.77 9.11 10.51
N MET A 101 -23.31 10.00 11.32
CA MET A 101 -22.97 10.09 12.74
C MET A 101 -24.07 9.43 13.55
N ILE A 102 -23.74 8.34 14.24
CA ILE A 102 -24.66 7.56 15.07
C ILE A 102 -24.34 7.84 16.54
N TYR A 103 -25.34 8.24 17.30
CA TYR A 103 -25.23 8.52 18.72
C TYR A 103 -25.79 7.37 19.54
N ALA A 104 -25.18 7.11 20.70
CA ALA A 104 -25.72 6.16 21.66
C ALA A 104 -27.02 6.68 22.27
N GLU A 105 -27.92 5.77 22.63
CA GLU A 105 -29.11 6.11 23.42
C GLU A 105 -28.67 6.56 24.82
N PRO A 106 -29.17 7.70 25.33
CA PRO A 106 -28.76 8.19 26.64
C PRO A 106 -29.44 7.40 27.75
N GLU A 107 -28.67 7.02 28.77
CA GLU A 107 -29.20 6.37 29.97
C GLU A 107 -30.06 7.36 30.79
N THR A 108 -31.15 6.86 31.35
CA THR A 108 -32.13 7.62 32.17
C THR A 108 -31.75 7.68 33.63
#